data_AF-A0A811PYW0-F1
#
_entry.id   AF-A0A811PYW0-F1
#
_cell.length_a   1.000
_cell.length_b   1.000
_cell.length_c   1.000
_cell.angle_alpha   90.00
_cell.angle_beta   90.00
_cell.angle_gamma   90.00
#
_symmetry.space_group_name_H-M   'P 1'
#
loop_
_entity.id
_entity.type
_entity.pdbx_description
1 polymer ?
#
loop_
_entity_poly.entity_id
_entity_poly.type
_entity_poly.pdbx_seq_one_letter_code
_entity_poly.pdbx_strand_id
1 'polypeptide(L)'
;MASEGDNKKMITLRSSDNEEFEVEEAVAMESQTIRHMIEDDCADNGIPLPNVNSKILSKVIEYCNKHVHAAAKPVDGADAAAGGGEDLKNWDAEFVKVDQATLFDLILAANYLNIKGLLDLTCQTVADMIKGKTPEEIRKTFNIKNDFTQEEEDEIRRENQWAFE
;
A
#
# COMPACT_ATOMS: atom_id res chain seq x y z
N MET A 1 26.52 -33.90 8.12
CA MET A 1 26.62 -32.48 7.73
C MET A 1 26.08 -32.34 6.33
N ALA A 2 24.82 -31.94 6.23
CA ALA A 2 24.29 -31.18 5.11
C ALA A 2 23.46 -30.10 5.79
N SER A 3 23.87 -28.85 5.68
CA SER A 3 22.99 -27.73 6.02
C SER A 3 21.79 -27.84 5.08
N GLU A 4 20.62 -28.18 5.60
CA GLU A 4 19.36 -27.83 4.95
C GLU A 4 19.40 -26.32 4.78
N GLY A 5 19.81 -25.87 3.59
CA GLY A 5 19.62 -24.48 3.22
C GLY A 5 18.12 -24.24 3.27
N ASP A 6 17.70 -23.17 3.94
CA ASP A 6 16.35 -22.61 3.86
C ASP A 6 15.94 -22.55 2.39
N ASN A 7 15.26 -23.58 1.89
CA ASN A 7 14.78 -23.63 0.53
C ASN A 7 13.46 -22.86 0.54
N LYS A 8 13.58 -21.53 0.51
CA LYS A 8 12.43 -20.64 0.47
C LYS A 8 11.61 -20.98 -0.78
N LYS A 9 10.37 -21.40 -0.59
CA LYS A 9 9.46 -21.69 -1.69
C LYS A 9 9.15 -20.39 -2.42
N MET A 10 9.28 -20.42 -3.75
CA MET A 10 9.09 -19.27 -4.63
C MET A 10 7.77 -19.43 -5.39
N ILE A 11 7.08 -18.32 -5.61
CA ILE A 11 5.84 -18.22 -6.39
C ILE A 11 6.09 -17.22 -7.53
N THR A 12 5.57 -17.52 -8.71
CA THR A 12 5.62 -16.59 -9.84
C THR A 12 4.34 -15.75 -9.88
N LEU A 13 4.47 -14.43 -9.91
CA LEU A 13 3.37 -13.49 -10.15
C LEU A 13 3.53 -12.88 -11.55
N ARG A 14 2.44 -12.78 -12.32
CA ARG A 14 2.47 -12.16 -13.65
C ARG A 14 1.63 -10.89 -13.67
N SER A 15 2.25 -9.76 -14.03
CA SER A 15 1.58 -8.47 -14.14
C SER A 15 0.68 -8.36 -15.38
N SER A 16 -0.12 -7.29 -15.45
CA SER A 16 -1.04 -7.02 -16.57
C SER A 16 -0.35 -6.73 -17.91
N ASP A 17 0.90 -6.29 -17.86
CA ASP A 17 1.81 -6.07 -18.99
C ASP A 17 2.70 -7.30 -19.29
N ASN A 18 2.39 -8.46 -18.69
CA ASN A 18 3.03 -9.76 -18.89
C ASN A 18 4.48 -9.87 -18.41
N GLU A 19 4.89 -9.02 -17.47
CA GLU A 19 6.15 -9.23 -16.76
C GLU A 19 5.96 -10.23 -15.62
N GLU A 20 6.96 -11.06 -15.39
CA GLU A 20 6.93 -12.11 -14.37
C GLU A 20 7.87 -11.76 -13.22
N PHE A 21 7.41 -12.03 -12.00
CA PHE A 21 8.11 -11.76 -10.75
C PHE A 21 8.18 -13.03 -9.92
N GLU A 22 9.40 -13.49 -9.63
CA GLU A 22 9.61 -14.54 -8.64
C GLU A 22 9.69 -13.93 -7.25
N VAL A 23 8.79 -14.37 -6.37
CA VAL A 23 8.68 -13.87 -5.00
C VAL A 23 8.64 -15.02 -4.01
N GLU A 24 9.18 -14.80 -2.82
CA GLU A 24 9.06 -15.78 -1.73
C GLU A 24 7.59 -15.98 -1.38
N GLU A 25 7.17 -17.23 -1.15
CA GLU A 25 5.79 -17.58 -0.80
C GLU A 25 5.30 -16.79 0.42
N ALA A 26 6.16 -16.63 1.44
CA ALA A 26 5.85 -15.83 2.62
C ALA A 26 5.55 -14.35 2.30
N VAL A 27 6.25 -13.78 1.31
CA VAL A 27 6.02 -12.41 0.83
C VAL A 27 4.72 -12.33 0.04
N ALA A 28 4.46 -13.31 -0.84
CA ALA A 28 3.23 -13.39 -1.61
C ALA A 28 1.98 -13.56 -0.72
N MET A 29 2.11 -14.29 0.40
CA MET A 29 1.05 -14.55 1.37
C MET A 29 0.59 -13.33 2.18
N GLU A 30 1.30 -12.19 2.09
CA GLU A 30 0.79 -10.91 2.63
C GLU A 30 -0.48 -10.45 1.92
N SER A 31 -0.64 -10.83 0.64
CA SER A 31 -1.90 -10.67 -0.09
C SER A 31 -2.85 -11.79 0.28
N GLN A 32 -4.03 -11.44 0.83
CA GLN A 32 -5.07 -12.44 1.10
C GLN A 32 -5.60 -13.06 -0.19
N THR A 33 -5.69 -12.29 -1.26
CA THR A 33 -6.11 -12.79 -2.58
C THR A 33 -5.15 -13.87 -3.09
N ILE A 34 -3.84 -13.60 -3.06
CA ILE A 34 -2.81 -14.55 -3.51
C ILE A 34 -2.73 -15.75 -2.57
N ARG A 35 -2.85 -15.54 -1.25
CA ARG A 35 -2.87 -16.62 -0.25
C ARG A 35 -3.94 -17.66 -0.56
N HIS A 36 -5.18 -17.26 -0.80
CA HIS A 36 -6.25 -18.21 -1.14
C HIS A 36 -5.92 -18.99 -2.43
N MET A 37 -5.31 -18.35 -3.44
CA MET A 37 -4.90 -19.05 -4.67
C MET A 37 -3.79 -20.08 -4.43
N ILE A 38 -2.89 -19.82 -3.49
CA ILE A 38 -1.83 -20.77 -3.10
C ILE A 38 -2.43 -21.93 -2.30
N GLU A 39 -3.33 -21.65 -1.36
CA GLU A 39 -3.99 -22.66 -0.53
C GLU A 39 -4.90 -23.59 -1.35
N ASP A 40 -5.51 -23.08 -2.43
CA ASP A 40 -6.30 -23.84 -3.39
C ASP A 40 -5.44 -24.57 -4.46
N ASP A 41 -4.12 -24.64 -4.29
CA ASP A 41 -3.17 -25.31 -5.19
C ASP A 41 -3.23 -24.79 -6.65
N CYS A 42 -3.58 -23.51 -6.83
CA CYS A 42 -3.76 -22.87 -8.14
C CYS A 42 -2.54 -22.03 -8.57
N ALA A 43 -1.38 -22.19 -7.91
CA ALA A 43 -0.20 -21.35 -8.12
C ALA A 43 0.85 -21.96 -9.06
N ASP A 44 0.71 -23.22 -9.48
CA ASP A 44 1.72 -23.99 -10.22
C ASP A 44 2.17 -23.35 -11.55
N ASN A 45 1.27 -22.64 -12.23
CA ASN A 45 1.56 -21.99 -13.52
C ASN A 45 1.85 -20.48 -13.38
N GLY A 46 2.09 -20.01 -12.15
CA GLY A 46 2.14 -18.61 -11.82
C GLY A 46 0.75 -17.97 -11.68
N ILE A 47 0.67 -16.94 -10.86
CA ILE A 47 -0.58 -16.25 -10.52
C ILE A 47 -0.72 -15.00 -11.41
N PRO A 48 -1.72 -14.93 -12.30
CA PRO A 48 -1.96 -13.76 -13.13
C PRO A 48 -2.65 -12.64 -12.35
N LEU A 49 -2.11 -11.42 -12.45
CA LEU A 49 -2.60 -10.20 -11.81
C LEU A 49 -2.99 -9.15 -12.88
N PRO A 50 -4.12 -9.34 -13.58
CA PRO A 50 -4.49 -8.53 -14.75
C PRO A 50 -4.79 -7.06 -14.43
N ASN A 51 -4.97 -6.71 -13.16
CA ASN A 51 -5.31 -5.34 -12.72
C ASN A 51 -4.11 -4.56 -12.18
N VAL A 52 -2.89 -5.11 -12.25
CA VAL A 52 -1.68 -4.47 -11.70
C VAL A 52 -0.56 -4.56 -12.73
N ASN A 53 -0.06 -3.41 -13.21
CA ASN A 53 1.10 -3.35 -14.10
C ASN A 53 2.40 -3.64 -13.35
N SER A 54 3.49 -3.88 -14.08
CA SER A 54 4.74 -4.32 -13.49
C SER A 54 5.39 -3.28 -12.56
N LYS A 55 5.31 -1.99 -12.91
CA LYS A 55 5.82 -0.87 -12.10
C LYS A 55 5.17 -0.87 -10.71
N ILE A 56 3.86 -1.03 -10.65
CA ILE A 56 3.10 -1.01 -9.39
C ILE A 56 3.30 -2.33 -8.64
N LEU A 57 3.28 -3.47 -9.34
CA LEU A 57 3.51 -4.77 -8.73
C LEU A 57 4.90 -4.84 -8.06
N SER A 58 5.94 -4.30 -8.70
CA SER A 58 7.28 -4.23 -8.11
C SER A 58 7.29 -3.48 -6.77
N LYS A 59 6.54 -2.39 -6.65
CA LYS A 59 6.43 -1.62 -5.40
C LYS A 59 5.62 -2.35 -4.34
N VAL A 60 4.55 -3.03 -4.73
CA VAL A 60 3.77 -3.88 -3.82
C VAL A 60 4.66 -4.99 -3.24
N ILE A 61 5.46 -5.65 -4.09
CA ILE A 61 6.40 -6.69 -3.66
C ILE A 61 7.46 -6.11 -2.72
N GLU A 62 8.01 -4.93 -3.03
CA GLU A 62 8.97 -4.22 -2.16
C GLU A 62 8.39 -3.99 -0.75
N TYR A 63 7.15 -3.50 -0.67
CA TYR A 63 6.42 -3.29 0.58
C TYR A 63 6.24 -4.59 1.36
N CYS A 64 5.69 -5.64 0.72
CA CYS A 64 5.45 -6.93 1.37
C CYS A 64 6.75 -7.54 1.87
N ASN A 65 7.81 -7.49 1.06
CA ASN A 65 9.12 -8.04 1.43
C ASN A 65 9.70 -7.34 2.66
N LYS A 66 9.64 -6.01 2.70
CA LYS A 66 10.10 -5.22 3.85
C LYS A 66 9.33 -5.59 5.13
N HIS A 67 8.01 -5.72 5.06
CA HIS A 67 7.15 -5.98 6.21
C HIS A 67 7.29 -7.40 6.76
N VAL A 68 7.36 -8.40 5.89
CA VAL A 68 7.60 -9.80 6.30
C VAL A 68 8.95 -9.93 7.01
N HIS A 69 10.00 -9.33 6.46
CA HIS A 69 11.32 -9.39 7.07
C HIS A 69 11.44 -8.56 8.35
N ALA A 70 10.66 -7.48 8.49
CA ALA A 70 10.58 -6.73 9.73
C ALA A 70 9.87 -7.53 10.84
N ALA A 71 8.79 -8.25 10.50
CA ALA A 71 8.06 -9.11 11.43
C ALA A 71 8.86 -10.35 11.88
N ALA A 72 9.78 -10.84 11.04
CA ALA A 72 10.60 -12.02 11.31
C ALA A 72 11.80 -11.76 12.24
N LYS A 73 12.15 -10.50 12.54
CA LYS A 73 13.27 -10.20 13.45
C LYS A 73 12.89 -10.53 14.90
N PRO A 74 13.67 -11.37 15.61
CA PRO A 74 13.39 -11.66 17.02
C PRO A 74 13.46 -10.38 17.83
N VAL A 75 12.44 -10.20 18.66
CA VAL A 75 12.36 -9.12 19.64
C VAL A 75 13.28 -9.48 20.81
N ASP A 76 14.56 -9.17 20.69
CA ASP A 76 15.47 -9.24 21.84
C ASP A 76 15.18 -8.03 22.75
N GLY A 77 14.45 -8.28 23.85
CA GLY A 77 14.36 -7.51 25.10
C GLY A 77 14.19 -5.98 25.04
N ALA A 78 13.09 -5.47 25.60
CA ALA A 78 12.81 -4.07 26.02
C ALA A 78 12.92 -2.93 24.97
N ASP A 79 13.70 -3.06 23.91
CA ASP A 79 13.91 -2.07 22.83
C ASP A 79 12.94 -2.27 21.63
N ALA A 80 12.11 -3.31 21.68
CA ALA A 80 11.13 -3.68 20.66
C ALA A 80 10.12 -2.57 20.30
N ALA A 81 9.75 -1.76 21.30
CA ALA A 81 8.68 -0.80 21.16
C ALA A 81 9.15 0.53 20.55
N ALA A 82 10.46 0.79 20.51
CA ALA A 82 11.02 2.05 20.06
C ALA A 82 11.74 1.90 18.70
N GLY A 83 12.78 1.07 18.59
CA GLY A 83 13.67 1.10 17.41
C GLY A 83 13.12 0.44 16.14
N GLY A 84 12.70 -0.84 16.23
CA GLY A 84 12.25 -1.59 15.04
C GLY A 84 10.93 -1.09 14.45
N GLY A 85 10.05 -0.57 15.32
CA GLY A 85 8.80 0.06 14.90
C GLY A 85 9.00 1.46 14.30
N GLU A 86 9.92 2.27 14.84
CA GLU A 86 10.25 3.58 14.24
C GLU A 86 10.96 3.44 12.89
N ASP A 87 11.90 2.50 12.75
CA ASP A 87 12.59 2.26 11.48
C ASP A 87 11.62 1.84 10.37
N LEU A 88 10.63 1.00 10.69
CA LEU A 88 9.60 0.59 9.73
C LEU A 88 8.69 1.76 9.37
N LYS A 89 8.23 2.54 10.35
CA LYS A 89 7.40 3.74 10.11
C LYS A 89 8.12 4.79 9.26
N ASN A 90 9.41 4.99 9.49
CA ASN A 90 10.21 5.92 8.69
C ASN A 90 10.36 5.40 7.26
N TRP A 91 10.59 4.09 7.09
CA TRP A 91 10.61 3.48 5.77
C TRP A 91 9.26 3.62 5.05
N ASP A 92 8.14 3.37 5.73
CA ASP A 92 6.79 3.55 5.18
C ASP A 92 6.54 4.98 4.73
N ALA A 93 6.95 5.94 5.55
CA ALA A 93 6.84 7.37 5.24
C ALA A 93 7.68 7.76 4.01
N GLU A 94 8.83 7.13 3.78
CA GLU A 94 9.61 7.33 2.53
C GLU A 94 9.00 6.56 1.35
N PHE A 95 8.50 5.35 1.57
CA PHE A 95 7.93 4.48 0.54
C PHE A 95 6.75 5.13 -0.19
N VAL A 96 5.88 5.84 0.55
CA VAL A 96 4.73 6.55 0.00
C VAL A 96 5.03 7.93 -0.58
N LYS A 97 6.29 8.41 -0.54
CA LYS A 97 6.72 9.64 -1.22
C LYS A 97 6.91 9.41 -2.71
N VAL A 98 5.80 9.11 -3.37
CA VAL A 98 5.70 8.95 -4.82
C VAL A 98 4.78 10.02 -5.40
N ASP A 99 4.72 10.11 -6.72
CA ASP A 99 3.73 10.97 -7.38
C ASP A 99 2.28 10.47 -7.13
N GLN A 100 1.31 11.37 -7.25
CA GLN A 100 -0.10 11.06 -6.94
C GLN A 100 -0.66 9.91 -7.80
N ALA A 101 -0.27 9.81 -9.06
CA ALA A 101 -0.76 8.73 -9.93
C ALA A 101 -0.26 7.38 -9.42
N THR A 102 1.03 7.29 -9.10
CA THR A 102 1.60 6.08 -8.48
C THR A 102 0.96 5.78 -7.12
N LEU A 103 0.67 6.78 -6.29
CA LEU A 103 0.00 6.58 -5.01
C LEU A 103 -1.43 6.04 -5.17
N PHE A 104 -2.20 6.56 -6.13
CA PHE A 104 -3.55 6.05 -6.42
C PHE A 104 -3.51 4.64 -6.98
N ASP A 105 -2.56 4.35 -7.87
CA ASP A 105 -2.38 2.99 -8.39
C ASP A 105 -2.00 2.01 -7.27
N LEU A 106 -1.19 2.42 -6.30
CA LEU A 106 -0.88 1.62 -5.11
C LEU A 106 -2.11 1.36 -4.24
N ILE A 107 -3.00 2.34 -4.06
CA ILE A 107 -4.28 2.17 -3.34
C ILE A 107 -5.14 1.12 -4.04
N LEU A 108 -5.29 1.24 -5.36
CA LEU A 108 -6.08 0.30 -6.17
C LEU A 108 -5.49 -1.11 -6.12
N ALA A 109 -4.17 -1.24 -6.26
CA ALA A 109 -3.48 -2.53 -6.18
C ALA A 109 -3.59 -3.15 -4.79
N ALA A 110 -3.41 -2.37 -3.72
CA ALA A 110 -3.54 -2.84 -2.34
C ALA A 110 -4.95 -3.35 -2.02
N ASN A 111 -5.98 -2.65 -2.51
CA ASN A 111 -7.37 -3.09 -2.37
C ASN A 111 -7.64 -4.37 -3.19
N TYR A 112 -7.19 -4.42 -4.45
CA TYR A 112 -7.37 -5.59 -5.33
C TYR A 112 -6.69 -6.85 -4.77
N LEU A 113 -5.45 -6.71 -4.29
CA LEU A 113 -4.68 -7.80 -3.70
C LEU A 113 -5.03 -8.05 -2.23
N ASN A 114 -5.90 -7.22 -1.64
CA ASN A 114 -6.31 -7.30 -0.25
C ASN A 114 -5.11 -7.33 0.72
N ILE A 115 -4.26 -6.31 0.62
CA ILE A 115 -3.08 -6.08 1.47
C ILE A 115 -3.41 -4.94 2.42
N LYS A 116 -3.97 -5.27 3.59
CA LYS A 116 -4.52 -4.29 4.54
C LYS A 116 -3.49 -3.24 4.97
N GLY A 117 -2.25 -3.63 5.28
CA GLY A 117 -1.22 -2.69 5.73
C GLY A 117 -0.90 -1.62 4.70
N LEU A 118 -0.71 -2.03 3.43
CA LEU A 118 -0.45 -1.10 2.32
C LEU A 118 -1.66 -0.20 2.05
N LEU A 119 -2.88 -0.74 2.12
CA LEU A 119 -4.10 0.03 1.92
C LEU A 119 -4.26 1.09 3.02
N ASP A 120 -4.06 0.72 4.29
CA ASP A 120 -4.15 1.66 5.41
C ASP A 120 -3.09 2.76 5.31
N LEU A 121 -1.84 2.40 4.99
CA LEU A 121 -0.72 3.34 4.84
C LEU A 121 -1.00 4.37 3.73
N THR A 122 -1.43 3.90 2.56
CA THR A 122 -1.69 4.78 1.41
C THR A 122 -2.93 5.64 1.62
N CYS A 123 -4.01 5.10 2.21
CA CYS A 123 -5.19 5.88 2.61
C CYS A 123 -4.86 6.94 3.66
N GLN A 124 -4.05 6.60 4.67
CA GLN A 124 -3.61 7.55 5.69
C GLN A 124 -2.77 8.68 5.07
N THR A 125 -1.88 8.35 4.12
CA THR A 125 -1.10 9.34 3.39
C THR A 125 -2.00 10.35 2.67
N VAL A 126 -3.05 9.88 1.98
CA VAL A 126 -4.03 10.75 1.32
C VAL A 126 -4.80 11.61 2.34
N ALA A 127 -5.20 11.03 3.48
CA ALA A 127 -5.87 11.75 4.55
C ALA A 127 -4.98 12.88 5.13
N ASP A 128 -3.69 12.62 5.32
CA ASP A 128 -2.73 13.61 5.81
C ASP A 128 -2.47 14.72 4.78
N MET A 129 -2.58 14.44 3.48
CA MET A 129 -2.52 15.46 2.43
C MET A 129 -3.75 16.39 2.43
N ILE A 130 -4.86 15.98 3.03
CA ILE A 130 -6.11 16.75 3.15
C ILE A 130 -6.16 17.49 4.48
N LYS A 131 -5.62 16.90 5.54
CA LYS A 131 -5.66 17.42 6.90
C LYS A 131 -5.08 18.83 6.98
N GLY A 132 -5.86 19.75 7.56
CA GLY A 132 -5.44 21.14 7.80
C GLY A 132 -5.39 22.02 6.55
N LYS A 133 -5.79 21.53 5.38
CA LYS A 133 -5.93 22.34 4.16
C LYS A 133 -7.33 22.88 4.00
N THR A 134 -7.44 24.03 3.33
CA THR A 134 -8.75 24.58 2.96
C THR A 134 -9.36 23.81 1.78
N PRO A 135 -10.69 23.89 1.57
CA PRO A 135 -11.33 23.28 0.40
C PRO A 135 -10.69 23.68 -0.93
N GLU A 136 -10.23 24.93 -1.09
CA GLU A 136 -9.55 25.42 -2.29
C GLU A 136 -8.16 24.79 -2.47
N GLU A 137 -7.39 24.65 -1.39
CA GLU A 137 -6.08 24.01 -1.42
C GLU A 137 -6.19 22.51 -1.73
N ILE A 138 -7.21 21.83 -1.18
CA ILE A 138 -7.53 20.44 -1.51
C ILE A 138 -7.89 20.33 -2.98
N ARG A 139 -8.82 21.17 -3.47
CA ARG A 139 -9.22 21.20 -4.89
C ARG A 139 -8.02 21.40 -5.80
N LYS A 140 -7.12 22.32 -5.47
CA LYS A 140 -5.88 22.55 -6.23
C LYS A 140 -4.93 21.35 -6.17
N THR A 141 -4.75 20.76 -4.98
CA THR A 141 -3.85 19.61 -4.77
C THR A 141 -4.28 18.40 -5.60
N PHE A 142 -5.58 18.12 -5.65
CA PHE A 142 -6.15 16.97 -6.36
C PHE A 142 -6.70 17.31 -7.74
N ASN A 143 -6.44 18.53 -8.22
CA ASN A 143 -6.92 19.03 -9.51
C ASN A 143 -8.44 18.85 -9.71
N ILE A 144 -9.23 19.10 -8.66
CA ILE A 144 -10.69 19.01 -8.63
C ILE A 144 -11.28 20.36 -9.02
N LYS A 145 -12.19 20.36 -10.00
CA LYS A 145 -12.94 21.55 -10.40
C LYS A 145 -14.02 21.86 -9.37
N ASN A 146 -14.14 23.13 -8.95
CA ASN A 146 -15.30 23.57 -8.18
C ASN A 146 -16.54 23.57 -9.08
N ASP A 147 -17.54 22.77 -8.70
CA ASP A 147 -18.81 22.61 -9.38
C ASP A 147 -19.98 23.29 -8.65
N PHE A 148 -19.72 23.90 -7.49
CA PHE A 148 -20.70 24.72 -6.78
C PHE A 148 -20.81 26.12 -7.37
N THR A 149 -22.03 26.66 -7.35
CA THR A 149 -22.27 28.09 -7.52
C THR A 149 -21.84 28.86 -6.26
N GLN A 150 -21.67 30.17 -6.39
CA GLN A 150 -21.31 31.02 -5.24
C GLN A 150 -22.34 30.94 -4.11
N GLU A 151 -23.63 30.91 -4.45
CA GLU A 151 -24.71 30.82 -3.46
C GLU A 151 -24.68 29.49 -2.70
N GLU A 152 -24.45 28.36 -3.38
CA GLU A 152 -24.32 27.05 -2.75
C GLU A 152 -23.07 26.96 -1.86
N GLU A 153 -21.94 27.52 -2.31
CA GLU A 153 -20.72 27.53 -1.51
C GLU A 153 -20.86 28.38 -0.24
N ASP A 154 -21.51 29.56 -0.34
CA ASP A 154 -21.76 30.43 0.79
C ASP A 154 -22.73 29.78 1.80
N GLU A 155 -23.75 29.06 1.32
CA GLU A 155 -24.67 28.31 2.17
C GLU A 155 -23.96 27.16 2.90
N ILE A 156 -23.16 26.35 2.19
CA ILE A 156 -22.37 25.27 2.80
C ILE A 156 -21.39 25.82 3.84
N ARG A 157 -20.72 26.95 3.55
CA ARG A 157 -19.81 27.61 4.51
C ARG A 157 -20.55 28.09 5.74
N ARG A 158 -21.74 28.67 5.58
CA ARG A 158 -22.58 29.13 6.71
C ARG A 158 -23.01 27.96 7.59
N GLU A 159 -23.43 26.84 7.01
CA GLU A 159 -23.85 25.65 7.77
C GLU A 159 -22.68 24.97 8.50
N ASN A 160 -21.49 25.01 7.91
CA ASN A 160 -20.29 24.37 8.45
C ASN A 160 -19.35 25.34 9.18
N GLN A 161 -19.84 26.51 9.62
CA GLN A 161 -19.03 27.50 10.35
C GLN A 161 -18.28 26.91 11.55
N TRP A 162 -18.91 25.96 12.26
CA TRP A 162 -18.33 25.25 13.41
C TRP A 162 -17.00 24.54 13.09
N ALA A 163 -16.73 24.20 11.83
CA ALA A 163 -15.50 23.53 11.41
C ALA A 163 -14.35 24.51 11.09
N PHE A 164 -14.63 25.81 11.09
CA PHE A 164 -13.69 26.89 10.76
C PHE A 164 -13.42 27.85 11.94
N GLU A 165 -14.01 27.60 13.11
CA GLU A 165 -13.74 28.27 14.40
C GLU A 165 -12.64 27.55 15.20
#